data_AF-A0A447N042-F1
#
_entry.id   AF-A0A447N042-F1
#
_cell.length_a   1.000
_cell.length_b   1.000
_cell.length_c   1.000
_cell.angle_alpha   90.00
_cell.angle_beta   90.00
_cell.angle_gamma   90.00
#
_symmetry.space_group_name_H-M   'P 1'
#
loop_
_entity.id
_entity.type
_entity.pdbx_description
1 polymer ?
#
loop_
_entity_poly.entity_id
_entity_poly.type
_entity_poly.pdbx_seq_one_letter_code
_entity_poly.pdbx_strand_id
1 'polypeptide(L)'
;MKEPLRDRVLGRVTAEDVLKPGTADILVPRNTLLHEQWCDLLEANSVDAVKVRSVVSCDTDFGVCAHCYGRDLARGHIINKGEAIGVIAAQSIGEPGTQLTMRTFHIGGAASRAAAESSIQVKNKGSIKLSNVKSVVNSSGKLVITSRNTELKLIDEFGRTKESYKVPYGAVMAKGDGEQVAGGETVANWDPHTMPVITEVSGFIRFTDMIDGQTITRQTDELTGLSSLVVLDSAERTTGGKDLRPALKIVDAQGNDVLIPGTDMPAQYFLPGKAIVQLEDGVQISSGDTLARIPQEIRRYQGYHRWSAARCRPVRSASSERTGNPC
;
A
#
# COMPACT_ATOMS: atom_id res chain seq x y z
N MET A 1 6.36 3.28 1.61
CA MET A 1 6.50 2.33 0.48
C MET A 1 5.55 1.16 0.69
N LYS A 2 4.53 1.00 -0.17
CA LYS A 2 3.60 -0.14 -0.08
C LYS A 2 4.28 -1.36 -0.70
N GLU A 3 4.33 -2.47 0.03
CA GLU A 3 4.96 -3.71 -0.42
C GLU A 3 4.28 -4.22 -1.71
N PRO A 4 5.04 -4.62 -2.73
CA PRO A 4 4.47 -5.08 -4.00
C PRO A 4 3.64 -6.35 -3.81
N LEU A 5 2.68 -6.60 -4.71
CA LEU A 5 1.78 -7.75 -4.61
C LEU A 5 2.57 -9.06 -4.57
N ARG A 6 3.64 -9.17 -5.37
CA ARG A 6 4.51 -10.35 -5.41
C ARG A 6 5.01 -10.77 -4.03
N ASP A 7 5.50 -9.82 -3.21
CA ASP A 7 6.18 -10.14 -1.95
C ASP A 7 5.16 -10.61 -0.90
N ARG A 8 3.92 -10.11 -0.99
CA ARG A 8 2.81 -10.50 -0.11
C ARG A 8 2.20 -11.86 -0.44
N VAL A 9 2.23 -12.24 -1.73
CA VAL A 9 1.47 -13.37 -2.26
C VAL A 9 2.36 -14.58 -2.55
N LEU A 10 3.69 -14.38 -2.66
CA LEU A 10 4.65 -15.45 -2.88
C LEU A 10 4.48 -16.60 -1.89
N GLY A 11 4.35 -17.81 -2.42
CA GLY A 11 4.20 -19.03 -1.62
C GLY A 11 2.81 -19.26 -1.03
N ARG A 12 1.82 -18.41 -1.31
CA ARG A 12 0.42 -18.63 -0.94
C ARG A 12 -0.33 -19.45 -1.99
N VAL A 13 -1.51 -19.94 -1.63
CA VAL A 13 -2.39 -20.71 -2.52
C VAL A 13 -3.66 -19.90 -2.81
N THR A 14 -4.12 -19.89 -4.06
CA THR A 14 -5.36 -19.20 -4.46
C THR A 14 -6.60 -19.87 -3.85
N ALA A 15 -7.55 -19.04 -3.39
CA ALA A 15 -8.84 -19.51 -2.88
C ALA A 15 -9.92 -19.55 -3.98
N GLU A 16 -9.83 -18.63 -4.95
CA GLU A 16 -10.73 -18.49 -6.08
C GLU A 16 -9.94 -18.42 -7.39
N ASP A 17 -10.63 -18.59 -8.52
CA ASP A 17 -10.06 -18.40 -9.83
C ASP A 17 -9.76 -16.90 -10.04
N VAL A 18 -8.49 -16.57 -10.31
CA VAL A 18 -8.07 -15.20 -10.60
C VAL A 18 -8.30 -14.95 -12.08
N LEU A 19 -9.18 -14.00 -12.39
CA LEU A 19 -9.47 -13.60 -13.76
C LEU A 19 -8.51 -12.49 -14.23
N LYS A 20 -8.30 -12.42 -15.54
CA LYS A 20 -7.57 -11.32 -16.15
C LYS A 20 -8.41 -10.04 -16.12
N PRO A 21 -7.88 -8.88 -15.66
CA PRO A 21 -8.63 -7.63 -15.69
C PRO A 21 -9.06 -7.28 -17.13
N GLY A 22 -10.37 -7.16 -17.35
CA GLY A 22 -10.95 -6.80 -18.66
C GLY A 22 -11.36 -7.98 -19.56
N THR A 23 -11.03 -9.23 -19.23
CA THR A 23 -11.57 -10.41 -19.92
C THR A 23 -12.14 -11.43 -18.94
N ALA A 24 -12.97 -12.35 -19.43
CA ALA A 24 -13.50 -13.47 -18.63
C ALA A 24 -12.52 -14.66 -18.57
N ASP A 25 -11.25 -14.46 -18.98
CA ASP A 25 -10.27 -15.53 -19.06
C ASP A 25 -9.64 -15.78 -17.69
N ILE A 26 -9.54 -17.06 -17.32
CA ILE A 26 -8.90 -17.50 -16.08
C ILE A 26 -7.39 -17.37 -16.24
N LEU A 27 -6.78 -16.57 -15.36
CA LEU A 27 -5.35 -16.29 -15.34
C LEU A 27 -4.62 -17.22 -14.37
N VAL A 28 -5.15 -17.41 -13.16
CA VAL A 28 -4.67 -18.43 -12.21
C VAL A 28 -5.86 -19.23 -11.69
N PRO A 29 -5.91 -20.56 -11.86
CA PRO A 29 -6.96 -21.39 -11.27
C PRO A 29 -6.95 -21.37 -9.75
N ARG A 30 -8.09 -21.71 -9.14
CA ARG A 30 -8.23 -21.99 -7.70
C ARG A 30 -7.31 -23.11 -7.26
N ASN A 31 -6.88 -23.05 -5.99
CA ASN A 31 -5.97 -24.00 -5.36
C ASN A 31 -4.57 -24.11 -6.03
N THR A 32 -4.13 -23.09 -6.75
CA THR A 32 -2.80 -23.06 -7.35
C THR A 32 -1.79 -22.45 -6.38
N LEU A 33 -0.62 -23.08 -6.26
CA LEU A 33 0.50 -22.55 -5.47
C LEU A 33 1.20 -21.43 -6.25
N LEU A 34 1.30 -20.26 -5.63
CA LEU A 34 1.84 -19.05 -6.26
C LEU A 34 3.36 -19.03 -6.13
N HIS A 35 4.01 -19.50 -7.19
CA HIS A 35 5.46 -19.38 -7.42
C HIS A 35 5.81 -18.03 -8.05
N GLU A 36 7.10 -17.74 -8.15
CA GLU A 36 7.66 -16.52 -8.74
C GLU A 36 7.10 -16.25 -10.15
N GLN A 37 7.00 -17.30 -10.98
CA GLN A 37 6.44 -17.22 -12.34
C GLN A 37 4.97 -16.77 -12.35
N TRP A 38 4.17 -17.25 -11.39
CA TRP A 38 2.77 -16.84 -11.27
C TRP A 38 2.67 -15.39 -10.77
N CYS A 39 3.55 -14.97 -9.87
CA CYS A 39 3.62 -13.58 -9.42
C CYS A 39 3.99 -12.63 -10.56
N ASP A 40 4.95 -12.98 -11.41
CA ASP A 40 5.33 -12.18 -12.57
C ASP A 40 4.17 -12.04 -13.56
N LEU A 41 3.41 -13.12 -13.78
CA LEU A 41 2.23 -13.12 -14.63
C LEU A 41 1.12 -12.22 -14.06
N LEU A 42 0.90 -12.25 -12.75
CA LEU A 42 -0.04 -11.37 -12.05
C LEU A 42 0.38 -9.89 -12.16
N GLU A 43 1.67 -9.59 -11.99
CA GLU A 43 2.19 -8.22 -12.12
C GLU A 43 2.09 -7.71 -13.56
N ALA A 44 2.41 -8.55 -14.56
CA ALA A 44 2.32 -8.20 -15.98
C ALA A 44 0.88 -7.84 -16.41
N ASN A 45 -0.12 -8.49 -15.81
CA ASN A 45 -1.53 -8.21 -16.07
C ASN A 45 -2.12 -7.16 -15.12
N SER A 46 -1.28 -6.49 -14.31
CA SER A 46 -1.67 -5.43 -13.38
C SER A 46 -2.83 -5.82 -12.43
N VAL A 47 -2.79 -7.04 -11.91
CA VAL A 47 -3.78 -7.50 -10.91
C VAL A 47 -3.49 -6.83 -9.57
N ASP A 48 -4.48 -6.13 -9.00
CA ASP A 48 -4.32 -5.38 -7.75
C ASP A 48 -4.68 -6.19 -6.49
N ALA A 49 -5.55 -7.20 -6.62
CA ALA A 49 -6.08 -7.98 -5.52
C ALA A 49 -6.19 -9.46 -5.88
N VAL A 50 -5.77 -10.32 -4.96
CA VAL A 50 -5.84 -11.78 -5.11
C VAL A 50 -6.43 -12.37 -3.83
N LYS A 51 -7.46 -13.21 -3.98
CA LYS A 51 -8.03 -13.96 -2.86
C LYS A 51 -7.21 -15.22 -2.63
N VAL A 52 -6.49 -15.25 -1.51
CA VAL A 52 -5.64 -16.38 -1.11
C VAL A 52 -6.23 -17.13 0.07
N ARG A 53 -5.86 -18.40 0.19
CA ARG A 53 -6.10 -19.20 1.41
C ARG A 53 -5.24 -18.65 2.55
N SER A 54 -5.79 -18.70 3.75
CA SER A 54 -5.13 -18.24 4.97
C SER A 54 -5.14 -19.32 6.04
N VAL A 55 -4.14 -19.27 6.91
CA VAL A 55 -4.07 -20.12 8.12
C VAL A 55 -5.26 -19.86 9.05
N VAL A 56 -5.79 -18.64 9.07
CA VAL A 56 -6.95 -18.25 9.90
C VAL A 56 -8.25 -18.83 9.38
N SER A 57 -8.36 -19.03 8.06
CA SER A 57 -9.56 -19.57 7.41
C SER A 57 -9.50 -21.10 7.29
N CYS A 58 -8.68 -21.77 8.10
CA CYS A 58 -8.49 -23.22 8.04
C CYS A 58 -9.43 -23.91 9.01
N ASP A 59 -10.17 -24.90 8.52
CA ASP A 59 -11.19 -25.66 9.28
C ASP A 59 -10.64 -26.97 9.86
N THR A 60 -9.32 -27.05 10.06
CA THR A 60 -8.66 -28.28 10.52
C THR A 60 -8.55 -28.28 12.03
N ASP A 61 -9.02 -29.36 12.67
CA ASP A 61 -8.88 -29.54 14.11
C ASP A 61 -7.42 -29.71 14.51
N PHE A 62 -6.99 -28.94 15.52
CA PHE A 62 -5.64 -29.00 16.11
C PHE A 62 -4.49 -29.01 15.08
N GLY A 63 -4.63 -28.25 13.99
CA GLY A 63 -3.62 -28.19 12.95
C GLY A 63 -4.00 -27.25 11.81
N VAL A 64 -3.21 -27.28 10.74
CA VAL A 64 -3.45 -26.48 9.54
C VAL A 64 -3.16 -27.33 8.31
N CYS A 65 -4.02 -27.26 7.30
CA CYS A 65 -3.79 -27.99 6.06
C CYS A 65 -2.68 -27.34 5.22
N ALA A 66 -2.00 -28.16 4.40
CA ALA A 66 -0.89 -27.70 3.56
C ALA A 66 -1.27 -26.55 2.62
N HIS A 67 -2.52 -26.50 2.14
CA HIS A 67 -3.00 -25.47 1.23
C HIS A 67 -3.23 -24.12 1.92
N CYS A 68 -3.59 -24.10 3.21
CA CYS A 68 -3.81 -22.86 3.96
C CYS A 68 -2.49 -22.22 4.40
N TYR A 69 -1.44 -23.01 4.58
CA TYR A 69 -0.10 -22.50 4.81
C TYR A 69 0.61 -22.11 3.50
N GLY A 70 0.66 -23.06 2.55
CA GLY A 70 1.29 -22.91 1.24
C GLY A 70 2.73 -23.46 1.23
N ARG A 71 3.69 -22.59 0.89
CA ARG A 71 5.11 -22.92 0.71
C ARG A 71 5.89 -22.82 2.02
N ASP A 72 6.80 -23.77 2.25
CA ASP A 72 7.85 -23.63 3.26
C ASP A 72 8.90 -22.62 2.76
N LEU A 73 9.05 -21.50 3.48
CA LEU A 73 9.99 -20.43 3.12
C LEU A 73 11.45 -20.82 3.31
N ALA A 74 11.75 -21.83 4.14
CA ALA A 74 13.11 -22.28 4.37
C ALA A 74 13.62 -23.21 3.26
N ARG A 75 12.73 -24.06 2.71
CA ARG A 75 13.11 -25.10 1.75
C ARG A 75 12.60 -24.85 0.34
N GLY A 76 11.59 -24.00 0.18
CA GLY A 76 11.12 -23.54 -1.12
C GLY A 76 10.14 -24.49 -1.84
N HIS A 77 9.68 -25.58 -1.22
CA HIS A 77 8.61 -26.44 -1.74
C HIS A 77 7.31 -26.29 -0.93
N ILE A 78 6.23 -26.95 -1.37
CA ILE A 78 4.98 -27.00 -0.60
C ILE A 78 5.22 -27.62 0.77
N ILE A 79 4.59 -27.12 1.82
CA ILE A 79 4.90 -27.59 3.17
C ILE A 79 4.66 -29.09 3.36
N ASN A 80 5.61 -29.75 4.03
CA ASN A 80 5.51 -31.15 4.38
C ASN A 80 4.48 -31.37 5.50
N LYS A 81 3.77 -32.51 5.44
CA LYS A 81 2.86 -32.90 6.53
C LYS A 81 3.69 -33.25 7.77
N GLY A 82 3.30 -32.69 8.92
CA GLY A 82 4.00 -32.89 10.20
C GLY A 82 4.95 -31.76 10.60
N GLU A 83 5.10 -30.72 9.77
CA GLU A 83 5.94 -29.57 10.12
C GLU A 83 5.32 -28.71 11.22
N ALA A 84 6.12 -28.31 12.21
CA ALA A 84 5.67 -27.52 13.36
C ALA A 84 5.58 -26.01 13.03
N ILE A 85 4.66 -25.63 12.14
CA ILE A 85 4.49 -24.24 11.67
C ILE A 85 4.29 -23.21 12.79
N GLY A 86 3.65 -23.60 13.91
CA GLY A 86 3.39 -22.69 15.03
C GLY A 86 4.67 -22.24 15.72
N VAL A 87 5.62 -23.17 15.91
CA VAL A 87 6.92 -22.87 16.51
C VAL A 87 7.77 -22.02 15.55
N ILE A 88 7.77 -22.37 14.26
CA ILE A 88 8.47 -21.63 13.21
C ILE A 88 7.97 -20.18 13.13
N ALA A 89 6.65 -19.98 13.15
CA ALA A 89 6.04 -18.65 13.12
C ALA A 89 6.40 -17.82 14.37
N ALA A 90 6.40 -18.45 15.55
CA ALA A 90 6.77 -17.79 16.80
C ALA A 90 8.24 -17.31 16.77
N GLN A 91 9.16 -18.16 16.33
CA GLN A 91 10.59 -17.83 16.22
C GLN A 91 10.84 -16.74 15.18
N SER A 92 10.17 -16.82 14.03
CA SER A 92 10.28 -15.86 12.93
C SER A 92 9.86 -14.43 13.32
N ILE A 93 9.09 -14.27 14.39
CA ILE A 93 8.75 -12.97 14.98
C ILE A 93 9.67 -12.65 16.16
N GLY A 94 9.93 -13.63 17.02
CA GLY A 94 10.68 -13.46 18.26
C GLY A 94 12.15 -13.09 18.05
N GLU A 95 12.89 -13.87 17.26
CA GLU A 95 14.34 -13.67 17.07
C GLU A 95 14.65 -12.34 16.35
N PRO A 96 13.98 -11.98 15.24
CA PRO A 96 14.20 -10.67 14.62
C PRO A 96 13.79 -9.53 15.56
N GLY A 97 12.74 -9.71 16.37
CA GLY A 97 12.29 -8.72 17.34
C GLY A 97 13.35 -8.42 18.40
N THR A 98 13.90 -9.45 19.04
CA THR A 98 14.98 -9.30 20.02
C THR A 98 16.24 -8.74 19.38
N GLN A 99 16.60 -9.20 18.17
CA GLN A 99 17.74 -8.68 17.43
C GLN A 99 17.58 -7.19 17.07
N LEU A 100 16.41 -6.76 16.60
CA LEU A 100 16.13 -5.36 16.26
C LEU A 100 16.20 -4.49 17.50
N THR A 101 15.67 -4.93 18.65
CA THR A 101 15.79 -4.15 19.90
C THR A 101 17.26 -3.97 20.29
N MET A 102 18.05 -5.05 20.29
CA MET A 102 19.49 -4.96 20.59
C MET A 102 20.20 -4.01 19.62
N ARG A 103 20.06 -4.18 18.31
CA ARG A 103 20.72 -3.30 17.32
C ARG A 103 20.30 -1.84 17.45
N THR A 104 19.03 -1.56 17.72
CA THR A 104 18.53 -0.18 17.83
C THR A 104 19.09 0.53 19.07
N PHE A 105 19.24 -0.15 20.19
CA PHE A 105 19.83 0.46 21.39
C PHE A 105 21.33 0.74 21.24
N HIS A 106 22.08 -0.17 20.58
CA HIS A 106 23.52 -0.01 20.41
C HIS A 106 23.88 1.02 19.34
N ILE A 107 23.02 1.21 18.33
CA ILE A 107 23.20 2.20 17.25
C ILE A 107 22.51 3.54 17.60
N GLY A 108 21.60 3.55 18.59
CA GLY A 108 20.73 4.67 18.96
C GLY A 108 21.42 5.95 19.42
N GLY A 109 22.74 5.96 19.58
CA GLY A 109 23.54 7.18 19.80
C GLY A 109 23.84 7.98 18.53
N ALA A 110 23.74 7.39 17.34
CA ALA A 110 23.98 8.05 16.06
C ALA A 110 22.68 8.11 15.26
N ALA A 111 21.91 9.19 15.43
CA ALA A 111 20.69 9.43 14.66
C ALA A 111 21.01 9.78 13.20
N SER A 112 21.36 8.78 12.38
CA SER A 112 21.42 8.97 10.93
C SER A 112 20.02 8.74 10.36
N ARG A 113 19.28 9.84 10.14
CA ARG A 113 18.14 9.80 9.21
C ARG A 113 18.74 9.72 7.82
N ALA A 114 18.78 8.53 7.23
CA ALA A 114 18.96 8.42 5.79
C ALA A 114 17.82 9.24 5.14
N ALA A 115 18.20 10.25 4.35
CA ALA A 115 17.24 11.04 3.60
C ALA A 115 16.43 10.10 2.71
N ALA A 116 15.10 10.19 2.79
CA ALA A 116 14.24 9.37 1.96
C ALA A 116 14.38 9.83 0.49
N GLU A 117 14.60 8.88 -0.41
CA GLU A 117 14.72 9.14 -1.84
C GLU A 117 13.40 9.73 -2.37
N SER A 118 13.46 10.95 -2.90
CA SER A 118 12.31 11.71 -3.43
C SER A 118 12.31 11.87 -4.95
N SER A 119 13.38 11.44 -5.62
CA SER A 119 13.56 11.67 -7.05
C SER A 119 14.35 10.55 -7.73
N ILE A 120 14.07 10.31 -9.01
CA ILE A 120 14.85 9.44 -9.88
C ILE A 120 15.72 10.29 -10.79
N GLN A 121 17.03 10.06 -10.72
CA GLN A 121 18.02 10.65 -11.62
C GLN A 121 18.60 9.58 -12.52
N VAL A 122 18.58 9.84 -13.81
CA VAL A 122 19.14 8.94 -14.83
C VAL A 122 20.65 9.17 -14.89
N LYS A 123 21.45 8.12 -15.00
CA LYS A 123 22.93 8.26 -15.04
C LYS A 123 23.48 8.31 -16.45
N ASN A 124 22.78 7.70 -17.40
CA ASN A 124 23.24 7.55 -18.78
C ASN A 124 22.36 8.32 -19.77
N LYS A 125 22.90 8.65 -20.94
CA LYS A 125 22.07 9.14 -22.05
C LYS A 125 21.20 8.01 -22.60
N GLY A 126 19.97 8.34 -22.99
CA GLY A 126 19.05 7.41 -23.63
C GLY A 126 17.64 7.98 -23.79
N SER A 127 16.75 7.17 -24.33
CA SER A 127 15.31 7.45 -24.43
C SER A 127 14.56 6.81 -23.27
N ILE A 128 13.62 7.54 -22.68
CA ILE A 128 12.73 7.00 -21.66
C ILE A 128 11.66 6.16 -22.33
N LYS A 129 11.43 4.94 -21.83
CA LYS A 129 10.26 4.13 -22.14
C LYS A 129 9.51 3.79 -20.87
N LEU A 130 8.27 4.24 -20.79
CA LEU A 130 7.38 3.92 -19.68
C LEU A 130 6.64 2.60 -19.99
N SER A 131 6.67 1.67 -19.04
CA SER A 131 5.93 0.40 -19.10
C SER A 131 4.79 0.39 -18.08
N ASN A 132 3.63 -0.14 -18.45
CA ASN A 132 2.42 -0.23 -17.61
C ASN A 132 1.92 1.12 -17.07
N VAL A 133 2.13 2.19 -17.83
CA VAL A 133 1.80 3.55 -17.40
C VAL A 133 0.38 3.95 -17.79
N LYS A 134 -0.35 4.47 -16.81
CA LYS A 134 -1.42 5.44 -17.01
C LYS A 134 -0.93 6.76 -16.44
N SER A 135 -1.06 7.82 -17.22
CA SER A 135 -0.63 9.15 -16.83
C SER A 135 -1.67 10.17 -17.23
N VAL A 136 -1.71 11.24 -16.48
CA VAL A 136 -2.64 12.36 -16.67
C VAL A 136 -1.83 13.66 -16.61
N VAL A 137 -2.22 14.62 -17.44
CA VAL A 137 -1.61 15.96 -17.41
C VAL A 137 -2.40 16.81 -16.44
N ASN A 138 -1.72 17.36 -15.44
CA ASN A 138 -2.35 18.22 -14.45
C ASN A 138 -2.64 19.62 -15.02
N SER A 139 -3.49 20.40 -14.34
CA SER A 139 -3.76 21.83 -14.56
C SER A 139 -2.48 22.67 -14.71
N SER A 140 -1.42 22.31 -13.98
CA SER A 140 -0.09 22.94 -14.03
C SER A 140 0.79 22.50 -15.21
N GLY A 141 0.25 21.72 -16.16
CA GLY A 141 0.99 21.20 -17.32
C GLY A 141 2.00 20.09 -17.00
N LYS A 142 1.99 19.54 -15.78
CA LYS A 142 2.91 18.47 -15.36
C LYS A 142 2.28 17.10 -15.58
N LEU A 143 3.07 16.14 -16.05
CA LEU A 143 2.64 14.76 -16.23
C LEU A 143 2.70 14.02 -14.90
N VAL A 144 1.58 13.44 -14.46
CA VAL A 144 1.46 12.72 -13.19
C VAL A 144 1.08 11.28 -13.45
N ILE A 145 1.76 10.34 -12.79
CA ILE A 145 1.50 8.90 -12.93
C ILE A 145 0.35 8.48 -12.01
N THR A 146 -0.67 7.84 -12.60
CA THR A 146 -1.83 7.28 -11.88
C THR A 146 -1.80 5.76 -11.77
N SER A 147 -0.84 5.09 -12.41
CA SER A 147 -0.58 3.66 -12.24
C SER A 147 0.27 3.36 -10.99
N ARG A 148 -0.04 2.27 -10.28
CA ARG A 148 0.72 1.81 -9.10
C ARG A 148 1.98 1.01 -9.43
N ASN A 149 1.98 0.31 -10.56
CA ASN A 149 3.06 -0.59 -10.98
C ASN A 149 3.76 -0.06 -12.23
N THR A 150 4.16 1.21 -12.20
CA THR A 150 4.82 1.86 -13.33
C THR A 150 6.33 1.59 -13.28
N GLU A 151 6.88 1.16 -14.41
CA GLU A 151 8.31 0.96 -14.57
C GLU A 151 8.85 1.91 -15.64
N LEU A 152 9.91 2.64 -15.30
CA LEU A 152 10.63 3.54 -16.19
C LEU A 152 11.90 2.86 -16.66
N LYS A 153 11.98 2.56 -17.95
CA LYS A 153 13.14 1.95 -18.60
C LYS A 153 13.90 2.99 -19.38
N LEU A 154 15.21 3.07 -19.18
CA LEU A 154 16.09 3.83 -20.04
C LEU A 154 16.57 2.93 -21.18
N ILE A 155 16.33 3.35 -22.42
CA ILE A 155 16.70 2.63 -23.63
C ILE A 155 17.79 3.37 -24.37
N ASP A 156 18.81 2.65 -24.85
CA ASP A 156 19.85 3.22 -25.71
C ASP A 156 19.39 3.42 -27.15
N GLU A 157 20.18 4.10 -27.98
CA GLU A 157 19.91 4.26 -29.43
C GLU A 157 19.70 2.91 -30.16
N PHE A 158 20.26 1.82 -29.63
CA PHE A 158 20.14 0.46 -30.17
C PHE A 158 18.96 -0.36 -29.61
N GLY A 159 18.04 0.25 -28.86
CA GLY A 159 16.86 -0.44 -28.34
C GLY A 159 17.09 -1.33 -27.12
N ARG A 160 18.29 -1.30 -26.52
CA ARG A 160 18.63 -2.08 -25.31
C ARG A 160 18.29 -1.30 -24.04
N THR A 161 17.66 -1.96 -23.07
CA THR A 161 17.40 -1.38 -21.75
C THR A 161 18.69 -1.32 -20.93
N LYS A 162 19.12 -0.11 -20.55
CA LYS A 162 20.30 0.13 -19.69
C LYS A 162 19.93 0.16 -18.22
N GLU A 163 18.85 0.86 -17.90
CA GLU A 163 18.43 1.11 -16.52
C GLU A 163 16.93 0.86 -16.42
N SER A 164 16.48 0.38 -15.26
CA SER A 164 15.07 0.22 -14.95
C SER A 164 14.80 0.72 -13.55
N TYR A 165 13.82 1.62 -13.42
CA TYR A 165 13.43 2.25 -12.18
C TYR A 165 11.94 2.02 -11.91
N LYS A 166 11.59 1.69 -10.68
CA LYS A 166 10.18 1.66 -10.25
C LYS A 166 9.73 3.07 -9.92
N VAL A 167 8.62 3.50 -10.52
CA VAL A 167 8.06 4.82 -10.30
C VAL A 167 6.79 4.70 -9.46
N PRO A 168 6.72 5.37 -8.28
CA PRO A 168 5.56 5.26 -7.41
C PRO A 168 4.34 6.00 -7.98
N TYR A 169 3.16 5.61 -7.49
CA TYR A 169 1.91 6.32 -7.75
C TYR A 169 1.99 7.78 -7.31
N GLY A 170 1.54 8.68 -8.19
CA GLY A 170 1.56 10.12 -7.97
C GLY A 170 2.92 10.78 -8.10
N ALA A 171 3.90 10.07 -8.66
CA ALA A 171 5.13 10.71 -9.12
C ALA A 171 4.83 11.69 -10.25
N VAL A 172 5.46 12.86 -10.16
CA VAL A 172 5.44 13.89 -11.18
C VAL A 172 6.62 13.66 -12.11
N MET A 173 6.31 13.39 -13.36
CA MET A 173 7.27 13.17 -14.43
C MET A 173 7.68 14.51 -15.04
N ALA A 174 8.98 14.72 -15.18
CA ALA A 174 9.54 15.88 -15.89
C ALA A 174 9.58 15.66 -17.40
N LYS A 175 9.56 14.39 -17.84
CA LYS A 175 9.76 13.95 -19.22
C LYS A 175 8.68 12.97 -19.65
N GLY A 176 8.30 13.03 -20.92
CA GLY A 176 7.29 12.16 -21.53
C GLY A 176 7.83 10.79 -21.96
N ASP A 177 6.93 9.92 -22.43
CA ASP A 177 7.32 8.64 -23.04
C ASP A 177 8.02 8.88 -24.39
N GLY A 178 9.14 8.21 -24.62
CA GLY A 178 9.98 8.35 -25.82
C GLY A 178 10.93 9.55 -25.81
N GLU A 179 10.88 10.42 -24.79
CA GLU A 179 11.72 11.60 -24.73
C GLU A 179 13.19 11.23 -24.43
N GLN A 180 14.12 11.98 -25.02
CA GLN A 180 15.55 11.80 -24.82
C GLN A 180 16.00 12.51 -23.53
N VAL A 181 16.86 11.84 -22.77
CA VAL A 181 17.44 12.38 -21.54
C VAL A 181 18.96 12.26 -21.54
N ALA A 182 19.59 13.23 -20.90
CA ALA A 182 21.02 13.20 -20.63
C ALA A 182 21.31 12.56 -19.26
N GLY A 183 22.53 12.04 -19.11
CA GLY A 183 23.00 11.58 -17.80
C GLY A 183 23.06 12.74 -16.79
N GLY A 184 22.52 12.52 -15.60
CA GLY A 184 22.40 13.49 -14.52
C GLY A 184 21.03 14.19 -14.43
N GLU A 185 20.13 13.94 -15.37
CA GLU A 185 18.82 14.59 -15.41
C GLU A 185 17.81 13.91 -14.47
N THR A 186 17.00 14.73 -13.79
CA THR A 186 15.92 14.24 -12.91
C THR A 186 14.66 13.99 -13.74
N VAL A 187 14.20 12.75 -13.76
CA VAL A 187 13.08 12.34 -14.63
C VAL A 187 11.76 12.22 -13.90
N ALA A 188 11.78 11.91 -12.61
CA ALA A 188 10.60 11.78 -11.77
C ALA A 188 10.86 12.34 -10.37
N ASN A 189 9.86 12.97 -9.77
CA ASN A 189 9.91 13.53 -8.42
C ASN A 189 8.61 13.27 -7.67
N TRP A 190 8.70 13.03 -6.36
CA TRP A 190 7.55 12.85 -5.47
C TRP A 190 7.90 13.30 -4.04
N ASP A 191 6.86 13.44 -3.20
CA ASP A 191 7.05 13.65 -1.76
C ASP A 191 7.32 12.31 -1.07
N PRO A 192 8.47 12.13 -0.38
CA PRO A 192 8.78 10.87 0.30
C PRO A 192 7.94 10.61 1.56
N HIS A 193 7.32 11.65 2.12
CA HIS A 193 6.55 11.58 3.37
C HIS A 193 5.06 11.48 3.13
N THR A 194 4.59 11.79 1.92
CA THR A 194 3.16 11.73 1.62
C THR A 194 2.90 10.99 0.32
N MET A 195 1.86 10.18 0.31
CA MET A 195 1.31 9.61 -0.92
C MET A 195 0.14 10.49 -1.35
N PRO A 196 0.25 11.23 -2.46
CA PRO A 196 -0.86 12.02 -2.97
C PRO A 196 -1.95 11.09 -3.50
N VAL A 197 -3.22 11.44 -3.29
CA VAL A 197 -4.39 10.85 -3.93
C VAL A 197 -4.76 11.75 -5.10
N ILE A 198 -4.75 11.25 -6.32
CA ILE A 198 -4.90 12.07 -7.53
C ILE A 198 -6.18 11.67 -8.27
N THR A 199 -6.86 12.67 -8.83
CA THR A 199 -8.03 12.46 -9.68
C THR A 199 -7.64 12.15 -11.14
N GLU A 200 -8.38 11.26 -11.79
CA GLU A 200 -8.26 11.02 -13.24
C GLU A 200 -9.24 11.86 -14.05
N VAL A 201 -10.21 12.49 -13.37
CA VAL A 201 -11.30 13.25 -13.99
C VAL A 201 -11.31 14.69 -13.51
N SER A 202 -11.81 15.58 -14.37
CA SER A 202 -12.09 16.97 -14.03
C SER A 202 -13.54 17.12 -13.57
N GLY A 203 -13.79 17.98 -12.60
CA GLY A 203 -15.14 18.19 -12.05
C GLY A 203 -15.12 18.97 -10.75
N PHE A 204 -16.20 18.86 -9.99
CA PHE A 204 -16.34 19.43 -8.66
C PHE A 204 -16.20 18.35 -7.59
N ILE A 205 -15.55 18.68 -6.49
CA ILE A 205 -15.43 17.76 -5.35
C ILE A 205 -16.75 17.73 -4.59
N ARG A 206 -17.19 16.52 -4.25
CA ARG A 206 -18.27 16.26 -3.31
C ARG A 206 -17.81 15.31 -2.21
N PHE A 207 -17.97 15.71 -0.96
CA PHE A 207 -17.69 14.86 0.20
C PHE A 207 -18.79 13.82 0.41
N THR A 208 -18.40 12.56 0.60
CA THR A 208 -19.30 11.43 0.91
C THR A 208 -18.85 10.78 2.20
N ASP A 209 -19.78 10.53 3.15
CA ASP A 209 -19.50 9.94 4.46
C ASP A 209 -18.43 10.69 5.28
N MET A 210 -18.29 12.00 5.05
CA MET A 210 -17.37 12.89 5.75
C MET A 210 -18.17 13.86 6.64
N ILE A 211 -18.28 13.53 7.91
CA ILE A 211 -18.98 14.30 8.94
C ILE A 211 -17.96 14.81 9.98
N ASP A 212 -17.97 16.11 10.21
CA ASP A 212 -17.13 16.77 11.21
C ASP A 212 -17.34 16.18 12.62
N GLY A 213 -16.24 15.85 13.28
CA GLY A 213 -16.24 15.25 14.62
C GLY A 213 -16.60 13.76 14.68
N GLN A 214 -17.12 13.17 13.59
CA GLN A 214 -17.39 11.72 13.52
C GLN A 214 -16.34 10.98 12.68
N THR A 215 -16.05 11.48 11.48
CA THR A 215 -15.12 10.84 10.53
C THR A 215 -13.95 11.74 10.16
N ILE A 216 -14.11 13.06 10.28
CA ILE A 216 -13.07 14.05 9.97
C ILE A 216 -12.93 15.07 11.11
N THR A 217 -11.74 15.65 11.23
CA THR A 217 -11.46 16.75 12.15
C THR A 217 -10.73 17.88 11.42
N ARG A 218 -11.09 19.14 11.69
CA ARG A 218 -10.43 20.30 11.09
C ARG A 218 -9.20 20.65 11.93
N GLN A 219 -8.04 20.63 11.30
CA GLN A 219 -6.79 21.13 11.87
C GLN A 219 -6.39 22.39 11.12
N THR A 220 -6.22 23.47 11.86
CA THR A 220 -5.65 24.70 11.33
C THR A 220 -4.18 24.71 11.68
N ASP A 221 -3.33 24.82 10.66
CA ASP A 221 -1.90 25.01 10.87
C ASP A 221 -1.66 26.46 11.35
N GLU A 222 -1.13 26.61 12.56
CA GLU A 222 -0.87 27.93 13.18
C GLU A 222 0.15 28.75 12.40
N LEU A 223 1.01 28.11 11.61
CA LEU A 223 2.11 28.75 10.90
C LEU A 223 1.67 29.30 9.54
N THR A 224 0.79 28.58 8.84
CA THR A 224 0.30 28.95 7.51
C THR A 224 -1.12 29.53 7.52
N GLY A 225 -1.87 29.36 8.61
CA GLY A 225 -3.29 29.70 8.70
C GLY A 225 -4.19 28.83 7.83
N LEU A 226 -3.64 27.83 7.12
CA LEU A 226 -4.39 26.96 6.24
C LEU A 226 -5.16 25.92 7.05
N SER A 227 -6.46 25.79 6.74
CA SER A 227 -7.29 24.73 7.27
C SER A 227 -7.07 23.44 6.48
N SER A 228 -6.74 22.35 7.15
CA SER A 228 -6.70 21.00 6.59
C SER A 228 -7.68 20.10 7.32
N LEU A 229 -8.37 19.22 6.61
CA LEU A 229 -9.26 18.22 7.19
C LEU A 229 -8.47 16.91 7.35
N VAL A 230 -8.44 16.36 8.56
CA VAL A 230 -7.77 15.08 8.86
C VAL A 230 -8.83 14.00 9.05
N VAL A 231 -8.72 12.91 8.29
CA VAL A 231 -9.61 11.75 8.40
C VAL A 231 -9.27 10.96 9.66
N LEU A 232 -10.27 10.71 10.51
CA LEU A 232 -10.11 9.96 11.76
C LEU A 232 -9.98 8.45 11.48
N ASP A 233 -9.12 7.78 12.25
CA ASP A 233 -8.99 6.32 12.22
C ASP A 233 -10.20 5.65 12.90
N SER A 234 -10.50 4.41 12.54
CA SER A 234 -11.67 3.66 13.03
C SER A 234 -11.73 3.56 14.57
N ALA A 235 -10.59 3.66 15.25
CA ALA A 235 -10.49 3.67 16.70
C ALA A 235 -10.91 5.00 17.35
N GLU A 236 -10.76 6.11 16.64
CA GLU A 236 -11.06 7.48 17.11
C GLU A 236 -12.49 7.92 16.77
N ARG A 237 -13.19 7.14 15.94
CA ARG A 237 -14.57 7.46 15.51
C ARG A 237 -15.58 7.16 16.60
N THR A 238 -16.59 8.01 16.68
CA THR A 238 -17.77 7.81 17.53
C THR A 238 -18.59 6.60 17.07
N THR A 239 -19.46 6.07 17.95
CA THR A 239 -20.27 4.86 17.67
C THR A 239 -21.11 4.97 16.39
N GLY A 240 -21.59 6.17 16.04
CA GLY A 240 -22.33 6.43 14.79
C GLY A 240 -21.46 6.51 13.52
N GLY A 241 -20.15 6.73 13.65
CA GLY A 241 -19.21 6.89 12.53
C GLY A 241 -18.34 5.67 12.23
N LYS A 242 -18.47 4.57 12.99
CA LYS A 242 -17.62 3.38 12.82
C LYS A 242 -17.78 2.68 11.47
N ASP A 243 -19.00 2.68 10.92
CA ASP A 243 -19.30 2.02 9.65
C ASP A 243 -19.14 2.96 8.44
N LEU A 244 -19.07 4.28 8.67
CA LEU A 244 -18.91 5.26 7.61
C LEU A 244 -17.56 5.10 6.89
N ARG A 245 -17.57 5.27 5.56
CA ARG A 245 -16.39 5.12 4.71
C ARG A 245 -16.09 6.46 4.03
N PRO A 246 -15.33 7.36 4.69
CA PRO A 246 -15.08 8.69 4.16
C PRO A 246 -14.43 8.60 2.77
N ALA A 247 -15.06 9.25 1.80
CA ALA A 247 -14.66 9.22 0.40
C ALA A 247 -14.87 10.58 -0.25
N LEU A 248 -13.97 10.89 -1.20
CA LEU A 248 -14.08 12.05 -2.07
C LEU A 248 -14.69 11.61 -3.39
N LYS A 249 -15.77 12.25 -3.81
CA LYS A 249 -16.47 11.95 -5.06
C LYS A 249 -16.33 13.12 -6.02
N ILE A 250 -16.19 12.86 -7.31
CA ILE A 250 -16.15 13.92 -8.33
C ILE A 250 -17.48 13.97 -9.06
N VAL A 251 -18.09 15.17 -9.08
CA VAL A 251 -19.39 15.43 -9.71
C VAL A 251 -19.27 16.48 -10.81
N ASP A 252 -20.21 16.47 -11.75
CA ASP A 252 -20.32 17.50 -12.78
C ASP A 252 -20.99 18.79 -12.23
N ALA A 253 -21.15 19.80 -13.09
CA ALA A 253 -21.81 21.05 -12.73
C ALA A 253 -23.30 20.89 -12.36
N GLN A 254 -23.92 19.76 -12.73
CA GLN A 254 -25.32 19.42 -12.49
C GLN A 254 -25.49 18.55 -11.23
N GLY A 255 -24.38 18.14 -10.62
CA GLY A 255 -24.34 17.30 -9.42
C GLY A 255 -24.41 15.81 -9.70
N ASN A 256 -24.32 15.36 -10.95
CA ASN A 256 -24.24 13.95 -11.32
C ASN A 256 -22.80 13.44 -11.19
N ASP A 257 -22.67 12.13 -11.00
CA ASP A 257 -21.36 11.50 -10.82
C ASP A 257 -20.57 11.45 -12.13
N VAL A 258 -19.32 11.89 -12.09
CA VAL A 258 -18.40 11.73 -13.22
C VAL A 258 -17.87 10.30 -13.20
N LEU A 259 -17.92 9.62 -14.34
CA LEU A 259 -17.40 8.26 -14.51
C LEU A 259 -15.91 8.30 -14.83
N ILE A 260 -15.16 7.31 -14.35
CA ILE A 260 -13.72 7.18 -14.63
C ILE A 260 -13.53 6.77 -16.11
N PRO A 261 -12.67 7.44 -16.89
CA PRO A 261 -12.44 7.13 -18.30
C PRO A 261 -12.08 5.65 -18.51
N GLY A 262 -12.90 4.94 -19.31
CA GLY A 262 -12.70 3.53 -19.62
C GLY A 262 -13.37 2.55 -18.66
N THR A 263 -14.13 3.01 -17.67
CA THR A 263 -14.94 2.17 -16.76
C THR A 263 -16.28 2.82 -16.44
N ASP A 264 -17.34 2.04 -16.28
CA ASP A 264 -18.67 2.53 -15.84
C ASP A 264 -18.76 2.77 -14.31
N MET A 265 -17.62 2.97 -13.64
CA MET A 265 -17.56 3.21 -12.21
C MET A 265 -17.55 4.71 -11.89
N PRO A 266 -18.30 5.17 -10.88
CA PRO A 266 -18.25 6.55 -10.44
C PRO A 266 -16.87 6.89 -9.87
N ALA A 267 -16.39 8.11 -10.14
CA ALA A 267 -15.13 8.63 -9.63
C ALA A 267 -15.20 8.92 -8.13
N GLN A 268 -15.10 7.84 -7.34
CA GLN A 268 -15.13 7.87 -5.88
C GLN A 268 -13.81 7.32 -5.31
N TYR A 269 -13.16 8.15 -4.50
CA TYR A 269 -11.86 7.89 -3.90
C TYR A 269 -11.99 7.71 -2.39
N PHE A 270 -11.85 6.47 -1.91
CA PHE A 270 -11.90 6.15 -0.48
C PHE A 270 -10.63 6.60 0.24
N LEU A 271 -10.79 7.26 1.39
CA LEU A 271 -9.68 7.75 2.19
C LEU A 271 -9.46 6.88 3.44
N PRO A 272 -8.24 6.38 3.68
CA PRO A 272 -7.92 5.72 4.94
C PRO A 272 -7.81 6.72 6.09
N GLY A 273 -7.83 6.21 7.33
CA GLY A 273 -7.54 7.03 8.51
C GLY A 273 -6.17 7.72 8.40
N LYS A 274 -6.08 8.91 9.00
CA LYS A 274 -4.95 9.85 8.96
C LYS A 274 -4.69 10.53 7.60
N ALA A 275 -5.51 10.29 6.58
CA ALA A 275 -5.42 11.06 5.34
C ALA A 275 -5.71 12.54 5.61
N ILE A 276 -4.96 13.43 4.98
CA ILE A 276 -5.09 14.88 5.12
C ILE A 276 -5.66 15.42 3.81
N VAL A 277 -6.82 16.07 3.88
CA VAL A 277 -7.51 16.71 2.76
C VAL A 277 -7.33 18.22 2.89
N GLN A 278 -6.85 18.87 1.83
CA GLN A 278 -6.60 20.32 1.80
C GLN A 278 -7.57 21.07 0.88
N LEU A 279 -8.64 20.41 0.48
CA LEU A 279 -9.67 20.94 -0.40
C LEU A 279 -10.98 21.07 0.37
N GLU A 280 -11.82 21.99 -0.07
CA GLU A 280 -13.18 22.19 0.46
C GLU A 280 -14.21 21.56 -0.49
N ASP A 281 -15.41 21.34 0.03
CA ASP A 281 -16.54 20.80 -0.74
C ASP A 281 -16.98 21.81 -1.83
N GLY A 282 -17.22 21.34 -3.04
CA GLY A 282 -17.62 22.18 -4.18
C GLY A 282 -16.48 22.88 -4.92
N VAL A 283 -15.21 22.64 -4.57
CA VAL A 283 -14.07 23.18 -5.32
C VAL A 283 -13.95 22.48 -6.68
N GLN A 284 -13.71 23.27 -7.73
CA GLN A 284 -13.43 22.75 -9.07
C GLN A 284 -11.98 22.26 -9.16
N ILE A 285 -11.80 21.05 -9.73
CA ILE A 285 -10.49 20.43 -9.92
C ILE A 285 -10.32 19.95 -11.36
N SER A 286 -9.07 19.87 -11.80
CA SER A 286 -8.70 19.26 -13.07
C SER A 286 -8.22 17.83 -12.87
N SER A 287 -8.30 17.02 -13.92
CA SER A 287 -7.61 15.74 -14.02
C SER A 287 -6.12 15.91 -13.67
N GLY A 288 -5.58 15.08 -12.78
CA GLY A 288 -4.20 15.14 -12.32
C GLY A 288 -3.97 15.95 -11.04
N ASP A 289 -4.97 16.65 -10.52
CA ASP A 289 -4.83 17.39 -9.26
C ASP A 289 -4.85 16.46 -8.04
N THR A 290 -4.17 16.89 -6.98
CA THR A 290 -4.08 16.14 -5.72
C THR A 290 -5.27 16.45 -4.83
N LEU A 291 -6.07 15.42 -4.52
CA LEU A 291 -7.25 15.48 -3.65
C LEU A 291 -6.89 15.46 -2.16
N ALA A 292 -5.98 14.54 -1.79
CA ALA A 292 -5.60 14.29 -0.41
C ALA A 292 -4.15 13.84 -0.34
N ARG A 293 -3.53 13.96 0.83
CA ARG A 293 -2.18 13.45 1.12
C ARG A 293 -2.27 12.44 2.25
N ILE A 294 -1.80 11.23 1.99
CA ILE A 294 -1.73 10.19 3.01
C ILE A 294 -0.31 10.22 3.58
N PRO A 295 -0.12 10.64 4.85
CA PRO A 295 1.19 10.64 5.47
C PRO A 295 1.69 9.20 5.55
N GLN A 296 2.83 8.93 4.92
CA GLN A 296 3.53 7.68 5.10
C GLN A 296 4.40 7.81 6.34
N GLU A 297 4.08 7.05 7.39
CA GLU A 297 5.05 6.81 8.44
C GLU A 297 6.25 6.11 7.79
N ILE A 298 7.35 6.83 7.59
CA ILE A 298 8.67 6.20 7.46
C ILE A 298 8.77 5.29 8.66
N ARG A 299 9.03 4.00 8.42
CA ARG A 299 9.11 2.92 9.40
C ARG A 299 9.82 3.41 10.67
N ARG A 300 9.09 4.04 11.59
CA ARG A 300 9.60 4.35 12.91
C ARG A 300 9.73 2.98 13.53
N TYR A 301 10.90 2.70 14.07
CA TYR A 301 11.10 1.59 14.98
C TYR A 301 10.15 1.82 16.17
N GLN A 302 8.91 1.35 16.05
CA GLN A 302 8.00 1.25 17.17
C GLN A 302 8.54 0.09 17.98
N GLY A 303 9.18 0.43 19.11
CA GLY A 303 9.61 -0.55 20.09
C GLY A 303 8.46 -1.47 20.48
N TYR A 304 8.83 -2.68 20.90
CA TYR A 304 7.97 -3.81 21.24
C TYR A 304 6.75 -3.46 22.14
N HIS A 305 6.82 -2.38 22.91
CA HIS A 305 5.76 -1.91 23.80
C HIS A 305 4.39 -1.69 23.14
N ARG A 306 4.34 -1.22 21.89
CA ARG A 306 3.04 -0.98 21.20
C ARG A 306 2.34 -2.29 20.83
N TRP A 307 3.10 -3.38 20.65
CA TRP A 307 2.57 -4.72 20.33
C TRP A 307 2.15 -5.50 21.58
N SER A 308 2.85 -5.34 22.70
CA SER A 308 2.55 -6.05 23.95
C SER A 308 1.26 -5.56 24.64
N ALA A 309 0.92 -4.28 24.47
CA ALA A 309 -0.27 -3.67 25.10
C ALA A 309 -1.62 -4.26 24.64
N ALA A 310 -1.66 -5.03 23.55
CA ALA A 310 -2.89 -5.62 23.02
C ALA A 310 -3.27 -6.98 23.64
N ARG A 311 -2.46 -7.55 24.54
CA ARG A 311 -2.75 -8.86 25.17
C ARG A 311 -2.38 -8.90 26.65
N CYS A 312 -3.31 -8.43 27.48
CA CYS A 312 -3.51 -8.95 28.83
C CYS A 312 -5.01 -9.05 29.09
N ARG A 313 -5.65 -10.10 28.53
CA ARG A 313 -6.83 -10.67 29.18
C ARG A 313 -6.32 -11.72 30.18
N PRO A 314 -6.74 -11.69 31.45
CA PRO A 314 -6.37 -12.73 32.40
C PRO A 314 -7.14 -14.00 32.02
N VAL A 315 -6.46 -14.93 31.35
CA VAL A 315 -6.91 -16.33 31.32
C VAL A 315 -6.58 -16.87 32.70
N ARG A 316 -7.60 -17.08 33.53
CA ARG A 316 -7.48 -17.80 34.81
C ARG A 316 -6.87 -19.17 34.54
N SER A 317 -5.64 -19.38 34.98
CA SER A 317 -5.03 -20.70 35.07
C SER A 317 -5.60 -21.42 36.30
N ALA A 318 -6.50 -22.36 36.06
CA ALA A 318 -6.83 -23.42 37.02
C ALA A 318 -5.82 -24.56 36.80
N SER A 319 -4.59 -24.41 37.28
CA SER A 319 -3.63 -25.51 37.43
C SER A 319 -2.40 -25.07 38.23
N SER A 320 -2.59 -24.79 39.51
CA SER A 320 -1.56 -25.02 40.54
C SER A 320 -2.24 -25.05 41.91
N GLU A 321 -2.82 -26.20 42.24
CA GLU A 321 -3.14 -26.52 43.63
C GLU A 321 -1.83 -26.50 44.43
N ARG A 322 -1.78 -25.55 45.37
CA ARG A 322 -0.75 -25.43 46.39
C ARG A 322 -0.84 -26.63 47.32
N THR A 323 0.15 -27.51 47.28
CA THR A 323 0.44 -28.40 48.40
C THR A 323 1.25 -27.63 49.45
N GLY A 324 0.57 -27.31 50.56
CA GLY A 324 1.05 -27.35 51.93
C GLY A 324 2.38 -26.66 52.30
N ASN A 325 2.27 -25.49 52.94
CA ASN A 325 3.09 -25.19 54.12
C ASN A 325 2.45 -25.87 55.33
N PRO A 326 3.25 -26.38 56.28
CA PRO A 326 3.27 -25.69 57.57
C PRO A 326 4.65 -25.63 58.25
N CYS A 327 4.74 -24.61 59.13
CA CYS A 327 5.80 -24.23 60.08
C CYS A 327 6.99 -23.44 59.54
#